data_AF-A0A011P3X0-F1
#
_entry.id   AF-A0A011P3X0-F1
#
_cell.length_a   1.000
_cell.length_b   1.000
_cell.length_c   1.000
_cell.angle_alpha   90.00
_cell.angle_beta   90.00
_cell.angle_gamma   90.00
#
_symmetry.space_group_name_H-M   'P 1'
#
loop_
_entity.id
_entity.type
_entity.pdbx_description
1 polymer ?
#
loop_
_entity_poly.entity_id
_entity_poly.type
_entity_poly.pdbx_seq_one_letter_code
_entity_poly.pdbx_strand_id
1 'polypeptide(L)'
;MSVIHSKAAAIADSAEVCGCNGVSKGAIVKAINEKGLFSLDDIKRHTKAASSCGSCAGLCEQILSATIGGAYTPAASNRKPLSGCTDHSHQEVRDTIRAQHLVSIDGVMRFLEWRTEDGCEKCRPPLDYYLISTWPGEARDDPRSRLINERAHAHIQKQATCSVVPRMWGGLTSAAEQRRIADVAEKYQVPTIKLTGGQRIDLFGSRKEELIGVWQDLGMPSGHAYGKPIRTVKTCVGA
;
A
#
# COMPACT_ATOMS: atom_id res chain seq x y z
N MET A 1 0.26 21.02 36.30
CA MET A 1 -0.88 20.60 35.47
C MET A 1 -0.89 21.45 34.20
N SER A 2 -0.09 21.08 33.20
CA SER A 2 -0.06 21.80 31.92
C SER A 2 -1.26 21.39 31.08
N VAL A 3 -2.18 22.33 30.84
CA VAL A 3 -3.31 22.16 29.93
C VAL A 3 -2.75 22.08 28.51
N ILE A 4 -2.69 20.87 27.95
CA ILE A 4 -2.41 20.68 26.52
C ILE A 4 -3.54 21.38 25.76
N HIS A 5 -3.28 22.58 25.26
CA HIS A 5 -4.19 23.28 24.35
C HIS A 5 -4.27 22.47 23.05
N SER A 6 -5.34 21.67 22.90
CA SER A 6 -5.55 20.91 21.67
C SER A 6 -5.81 21.88 20.51
N LYS A 7 -5.13 21.68 19.36
CA LYS A 7 -5.39 22.49 18.15
C LYS A 7 -6.84 22.35 17.69
N ALA A 8 -7.49 21.23 18.02
CA ALA A 8 -8.90 20.98 17.78
C ALA A 8 -9.84 22.00 18.45
N ALA A 9 -9.51 22.49 19.65
CA ALA A 9 -10.32 23.49 20.34
C ALA A 9 -10.23 24.88 19.68
N ALA A 10 -9.11 25.20 19.01
CA ALA A 10 -8.82 26.52 18.47
C ALA A 10 -9.37 26.77 17.04
N ILE A 11 -9.84 25.73 16.35
CA ILE A 11 -10.37 25.85 14.97
C ILE A 11 -11.89 25.90 14.95
N ALA A 12 -12.46 26.74 14.06
CA ALA A 12 -13.90 26.85 13.87
C ALA A 12 -14.50 25.57 13.24
N ASP A 13 -15.79 25.33 13.44
CA ASP A 13 -16.47 24.16 12.87
C ASP A 13 -16.49 24.16 11.33
N SER A 14 -16.46 25.34 10.72
CA SER A 14 -16.35 25.50 9.26
C SER A 14 -14.94 25.25 8.73
N ALA A 15 -13.92 25.20 9.60
CA ALA A 15 -12.53 25.02 9.16
C ALA A 15 -12.33 23.65 8.53
N GLU A 16 -11.66 23.63 7.39
CA GLU A 16 -11.29 22.39 6.71
C GLU A 16 -10.23 21.64 7.52
N VAL A 17 -10.51 20.35 7.78
CA VAL A 17 -9.62 19.44 8.50
C VAL A 17 -8.96 18.47 7.52
N CYS A 18 -9.68 18.01 6.49
CA CYS A 18 -9.16 17.09 5.49
C CYS A 18 -9.28 17.68 4.08
N GLY A 19 -8.19 18.26 3.56
CA GLY A 19 -8.17 18.81 2.20
C GLY A 19 -8.29 17.77 1.07
N CYS A 20 -7.90 16.51 1.31
CA CYS A 20 -8.06 15.46 0.29
C CYS A 20 -9.52 15.10 0.01
N ASN A 21 -10.40 15.23 1.02
CA ASN A 21 -11.80 14.81 0.94
C ASN A 21 -12.78 15.95 1.28
N GLY A 22 -12.29 17.19 1.44
CA GLY A 22 -13.09 18.38 1.75
C GLY A 22 -13.88 18.30 3.06
N VAL A 23 -13.32 17.68 4.11
CA VAL A 23 -14.06 17.45 5.37
C VAL A 23 -13.72 18.52 6.40
N SER A 24 -14.74 19.20 6.94
CA SER A 24 -14.60 20.21 7.99
C SER A 24 -14.65 19.62 9.41
N LYS A 25 -14.21 20.39 10.42
CA LYS A 25 -14.33 20.00 11.83
C LYS A 25 -15.78 19.71 12.22
N GLY A 26 -16.72 20.58 11.84
CA GLY A 26 -18.13 20.43 12.16
C GLY A 26 -18.73 19.15 11.58
N ALA A 27 -18.32 18.74 10.37
CA ALA A 27 -18.74 17.47 9.79
C ALA A 27 -18.25 16.26 10.61
N ILE A 28 -17.03 16.32 11.15
CA ILE A 28 -16.47 15.28 12.02
C ILE A 28 -17.20 15.25 13.37
N VAL A 29 -17.38 16.40 14.03
CA VAL A 29 -18.08 16.51 15.32
C VAL A 29 -19.52 16.02 15.19
N LYS A 30 -20.24 16.44 14.15
CA LYS A 30 -21.60 15.98 13.84
C LYS A 30 -21.64 14.46 13.69
N ALA A 31 -20.72 13.88 12.93
CA ALA A 31 -20.65 12.43 12.74
C ALA A 31 -20.38 11.68 14.06
N ILE A 32 -19.47 12.19 14.90
CA ILE A 32 -19.17 11.62 16.21
C ILE A 32 -20.43 11.57 17.08
N ASN A 33 -21.16 12.69 17.18
CA ASN A 33 -22.33 12.80 18.05
C ASN A 33 -23.53 11.99 17.54
N GLU A 34 -23.83 12.08 16.24
CA GLU A 34 -25.02 11.42 15.67
C GLU A 34 -24.86 9.90 15.54
N LYS A 35 -23.63 9.41 15.33
CA LYS A 35 -23.35 8.00 15.05
C LYS A 35 -22.61 7.29 16.20
N GLY A 36 -22.30 8.00 17.28
CA GLY A 36 -21.57 7.44 18.43
C GLY A 36 -20.21 6.88 18.03
N LEU A 37 -19.36 7.70 17.40
CA LEU A 37 -18.05 7.24 16.92
C LEU A 37 -17.01 7.33 18.05
N PHE A 38 -16.26 6.25 18.28
CA PHE A 38 -15.29 6.17 19.39
C PHE A 38 -13.84 5.99 18.94
N SER A 39 -13.59 5.82 17.63
CA SER A 39 -12.25 5.62 17.10
C SER A 39 -11.95 6.45 15.85
N LEU A 40 -10.66 6.64 15.56
CA LEU A 40 -10.23 7.26 14.30
C LEU A 40 -10.67 6.45 13.08
N ASP A 41 -10.72 5.12 13.20
CA ASP A 41 -11.17 4.25 12.11
C ASP A 41 -12.67 4.42 11.83
N ASP A 42 -13.48 4.72 12.86
CA ASP A 42 -14.89 5.10 12.69
C ASP A 42 -15.05 6.43 11.96
N ILE A 43 -14.24 7.44 12.32
CA ILE A 43 -14.19 8.72 11.61
C ILE A 43 -13.85 8.50 10.14
N LYS A 44 -12.82 7.72 9.84
CA LYS A 44 -12.43 7.38 8.45
C LYS A 44 -13.58 6.72 7.68
N ARG A 45 -14.27 5.77 8.31
CA ARG A 45 -15.38 5.03 7.68
C ARG A 45 -16.55 5.94 7.35
N HIS A 46 -16.93 6.83 8.27
CA HIS A 46 -18.16 7.61 8.16
C HIS A 46 -18.00 9.01 7.56
N THR A 47 -16.79 9.59 7.58
CA THR A 47 -16.53 10.94 7.06
C THR A 47 -15.52 10.97 5.92
N LYS A 48 -14.74 9.90 5.71
CA LYS A 48 -13.55 9.86 4.84
C LYS A 48 -12.39 10.77 5.29
N ALA A 49 -12.50 11.52 6.38
CA ALA A 49 -11.33 12.21 6.92
C ALA A 49 -10.22 11.20 7.29
N ALA A 50 -8.97 11.57 7.04
CA ALA A 50 -7.78 10.72 7.27
C ALA A 50 -7.72 9.37 6.51
N SER A 51 -8.60 9.12 5.53
CA SER A 51 -8.60 7.86 4.76
C SER A 51 -7.77 7.88 3.47
N SER A 52 -7.33 9.05 3.01
CA SER A 52 -6.60 9.20 1.73
C SER A 52 -5.09 9.36 1.94
N CYS A 53 -4.60 10.55 2.29
CA CYS A 53 -3.17 10.80 2.55
C CYS A 53 -2.75 10.63 4.01
N GLY A 54 -3.72 10.62 4.94
CA GLY A 54 -3.50 10.43 6.39
C GLY A 54 -2.94 11.64 7.15
N SER A 55 -2.57 12.75 6.50
CA SER A 55 -1.93 13.90 7.17
C SER A 55 -2.77 14.55 8.28
N CYS A 56 -4.10 14.49 8.14
CA CYS A 56 -5.05 15.04 9.12
C CYS A 56 -5.41 14.07 10.27
N ALA A 57 -4.82 12.86 10.31
CA ALA A 57 -5.17 11.83 11.31
C ALA A 57 -5.04 12.31 12.76
N GLY A 58 -3.90 12.93 13.11
CA GLY A 58 -3.68 13.44 14.47
C GLY A 58 -4.64 14.57 14.87
N LEU A 59 -5.06 15.41 13.91
CA LEU A 59 -6.08 16.43 14.17
C LEU A 59 -7.47 15.81 14.35
N CYS A 60 -7.80 14.77 13.59
CA CYS A 60 -9.04 14.00 13.78
C CYS A 60 -9.09 13.32 15.16
N GLU A 61 -7.96 12.77 15.64
CA GLU A 61 -7.86 12.19 16.99
C GLU A 61 -8.04 13.25 18.09
N GLN A 62 -7.47 14.45 17.91
CA GLN A 62 -7.70 15.56 18.83
C GLN A 62 -9.17 16.02 18.85
N ILE A 63 -9.82 16.10 17.68
CA ILE A 63 -11.25 16.43 17.59
C ILE A 63 -12.10 15.35 18.26
N LEU A 64 -11.78 14.07 18.02
CA LEU A 64 -12.45 12.95 18.66
C LEU A 64 -12.33 13.05 20.18
N SER A 65 -11.10 13.15 20.70
CA SER A 65 -10.84 13.29 22.13
C SER A 65 -11.53 14.51 22.75
N ALA A 66 -11.60 15.64 22.03
CA ALA A 66 -12.30 16.83 22.51
C ALA A 66 -13.83 16.67 22.50
N THR A 67 -14.38 15.85 21.59
CA THR A 67 -15.83 15.66 21.42
C THR A 67 -16.40 14.65 22.43
N ILE A 68 -15.71 13.51 22.64
CA ILE A 68 -16.17 12.45 23.56
C ILE A 68 -15.52 12.53 24.96
N GLY A 69 -14.57 13.45 25.16
CA GLY A 69 -13.86 13.63 26.43
C GLY A 69 -13.01 12.41 26.83
N GLY A 70 -12.87 12.19 28.14
CA GLY A 70 -12.08 11.07 28.73
C GLY A 70 -12.57 9.65 28.39
N ALA A 71 -13.68 9.52 27.63
CA ALA A 71 -14.12 8.25 27.04
C ALA A 71 -13.30 7.87 25.78
N TYR A 72 -12.51 8.79 25.23
CA TYR A 72 -11.51 8.45 24.22
C TYR A 72 -10.38 7.70 24.90
N THR A 73 -10.39 6.38 24.76
CA THR A 73 -9.19 5.57 24.98
C THR A 73 -8.41 5.64 23.67
N PRO A 74 -7.25 6.33 23.60
CA PRO A 74 -6.37 6.15 22.46
C PRO A 74 -6.11 4.66 22.42
N ALA A 75 -6.56 3.98 21.37
CA ALA A 75 -6.15 2.61 21.15
C ALA A 75 -4.63 2.66 21.23
N ALA A 76 -4.05 2.01 22.24
CA ALA A 76 -2.62 1.98 22.41
C ALA A 76 -2.08 1.58 21.04
N SER A 77 -1.44 2.50 20.32
CA SER A 77 -1.28 2.38 18.86
C SER A 77 -0.46 1.14 18.49
N ASN A 78 0.26 0.63 19.48
CA ASN A 78 1.04 -0.60 19.52
C ASN A 78 0.25 -1.89 19.72
N ARG A 79 -1.06 -1.88 19.98
CA ARG A 79 -1.91 -3.09 20.13
C ARG A 79 -2.89 -3.33 18.97
N LYS A 80 -2.85 -2.51 17.92
CA LYS A 80 -3.68 -2.77 16.73
C LYS A 80 -3.23 -4.06 16.05
N PRO A 81 -4.13 -5.03 15.82
CA PRO A 81 -3.77 -6.27 15.14
C PRO A 81 -3.21 -6.02 13.74
N LEU A 82 -2.25 -6.84 13.32
CA LEU A 82 -1.60 -6.75 12.01
C LEU A 82 -2.62 -6.79 10.86
N SER A 83 -3.60 -7.69 10.96
CA SER A 83 -4.70 -7.84 10.02
C SER A 83 -5.85 -8.60 10.68
N GLY A 84 -6.95 -8.83 9.96
CA GLY A 84 -8.06 -9.66 10.48
C GLY A 84 -7.72 -11.13 10.71
N CYS A 85 -6.53 -11.58 10.30
CA CYS A 85 -6.08 -12.97 10.46
C CYS A 85 -5.46 -13.26 11.83
N THR A 86 -5.25 -12.23 12.67
CA THR A 86 -4.59 -12.37 13.97
C THR A 86 -5.12 -11.32 14.95
N ASP A 87 -4.90 -11.53 16.25
CA ASP A 87 -5.08 -10.50 17.27
C ASP A 87 -3.74 -9.83 17.65
N HIS A 88 -2.62 -10.37 17.18
CA HIS A 88 -1.28 -9.87 17.48
C HIS A 88 -0.98 -8.59 16.69
N SER A 89 -0.41 -7.62 17.40
CA SER A 89 0.10 -6.39 16.82
C SER A 89 1.40 -6.59 16.05
N HIS A 90 1.75 -5.58 15.25
CA HIS A 90 3.05 -5.53 14.57
C HIS A 90 4.24 -5.67 15.53
N GLN A 91 4.14 -5.17 16.76
CA GLN A 91 5.22 -5.23 17.73
C GLN A 91 5.33 -6.64 18.32
N GLU A 92 4.22 -7.20 18.79
CA GLU A 92 4.16 -8.55 19.37
C GLU A 92 4.65 -9.62 18.38
N VAL A 93 4.29 -9.50 17.10
CA VAL A 93 4.77 -10.40 16.04
C VAL A 93 6.30 -10.31 15.89
N ARG A 94 6.87 -9.10 15.83
CA ARG A 94 8.32 -8.91 15.69
C ARG A 94 9.10 -9.40 16.91
N ASP A 95 8.56 -9.16 18.10
CA ASP A 95 9.18 -9.61 19.34
C ASP A 95 9.14 -11.12 19.47
N THR A 96 8.04 -11.76 19.05
CA THR A 96 7.93 -13.22 19.02
C THR A 96 8.88 -13.85 18.00
N ILE A 97 8.99 -13.27 16.79
CA ILE A 97 9.95 -13.73 15.76
C ILE A 97 11.37 -13.80 16.33
N ARG A 98 11.77 -12.77 17.10
CA ARG A 98 13.07 -12.73 17.77
C ARG A 98 13.18 -13.72 18.92
N ALA A 99 12.23 -13.70 19.84
CA ALA A 99 12.28 -14.49 21.07
C ALA A 99 12.25 -16.00 20.80
N GLN A 100 11.60 -16.42 19.72
CA GLN A 100 11.40 -17.83 19.37
C GLN A 100 12.23 -18.28 18.16
N HIS A 101 13.14 -17.43 17.66
CA HIS A 101 13.99 -17.68 16.48
C HIS A 101 13.20 -18.24 15.28
N LEU A 102 12.11 -17.58 14.90
CA LEU A 102 11.27 -18.01 13.79
C LEU A 102 11.84 -17.50 12.46
N VAL A 103 12.03 -18.40 11.49
CA VAL A 103 12.70 -18.09 10.19
C VAL A 103 11.81 -18.27 8.96
N SER A 104 10.52 -18.62 9.14
CA SER A 104 9.57 -18.82 8.04
C SER A 104 8.18 -18.30 8.38
N ILE A 105 7.44 -17.84 7.35
CA ILE A 105 6.08 -17.32 7.50
C ILE A 105 5.16 -18.38 8.12
N ASP A 106 5.22 -19.62 7.62
CA ASP A 106 4.43 -20.74 8.14
C ASP A 106 4.80 -21.08 9.59
N GLY A 107 6.05 -20.88 9.99
CA GLY A 107 6.50 -21.01 11.38
C GLY A 107 5.86 -19.95 12.27
N VAL A 108 5.87 -18.69 11.84
CA VAL A 108 5.22 -17.58 12.57
C VAL A 108 3.72 -17.77 12.67
N MET A 109 3.06 -18.09 11.55
CA MET A 109 1.61 -18.26 11.53
C MET A 109 1.16 -19.44 12.40
N ARG A 110 1.87 -20.57 12.39
CA ARG A 110 1.55 -21.69 13.29
C ARG A 110 1.81 -21.35 14.75
N PHE A 111 2.95 -20.73 15.06
CA PHE A 111 3.32 -20.40 16.44
C PHE A 111 2.36 -19.38 17.06
N LEU A 112 1.94 -18.38 16.28
CA LEU A 112 1.02 -17.32 16.73
C LEU A 112 -0.46 -17.64 16.47
N GLU A 113 -0.76 -18.89 16.10
CA GLU A 113 -2.12 -19.39 15.87
C GLU A 113 -2.94 -18.50 14.92
N TRP A 114 -2.36 -18.23 13.76
CA TRP A 114 -3.02 -17.44 12.72
C TRP A 114 -4.34 -18.09 12.31
N ARG A 115 -5.41 -17.28 12.20
CA ARG A 115 -6.76 -17.77 11.86
C ARG A 115 -6.85 -18.36 10.45
N THR A 116 -5.91 -18.01 9.59
CA THR A 116 -5.85 -18.45 8.20
C THR A 116 -4.48 -19.03 7.94
N GLU A 117 -4.42 -20.28 7.48
CA GLU A 117 -3.17 -21.01 7.24
C GLU A 117 -2.24 -20.27 6.27
N ASP A 118 -2.78 -19.67 5.22
CA ASP A 118 -2.02 -18.94 4.20
C ASP A 118 -1.93 -17.42 4.44
N GLY A 119 -2.52 -16.90 5.51
CA GLY A 119 -2.65 -15.45 5.71
C GLY A 119 -3.46 -14.74 4.62
N CYS A 120 -3.22 -13.44 4.48
CA CYS A 120 -3.83 -12.59 3.46
C CYS A 120 -2.84 -11.55 2.92
N GLU A 121 -3.27 -10.78 1.91
CA GLU A 121 -2.48 -9.70 1.28
C GLU A 121 -2.00 -8.61 2.26
N LYS A 122 -2.59 -8.54 3.46
CA LYS A 122 -2.21 -7.55 4.48
C LYS A 122 -1.13 -8.06 5.44
N CYS A 123 -1.09 -9.37 5.72
CA CYS A 123 -0.16 -9.93 6.70
C CYS A 123 1.02 -10.69 6.09
N ARG A 124 0.90 -11.29 4.90
CA ARG A 124 2.06 -11.97 4.27
C ARG A 124 3.22 -11.00 3.99
N PRO A 125 3.04 -9.85 3.29
CA PRO A 125 4.15 -8.94 3.03
C PRO A 125 4.90 -8.45 4.30
N PRO A 126 4.22 -8.01 5.39
CA PRO A 126 4.95 -7.61 6.58
C PRO A 126 5.61 -8.79 7.31
N LEU A 127 5.00 -9.98 7.34
CA LEU A 127 5.64 -11.16 7.93
C LEU A 127 6.95 -11.52 7.21
N ASP A 128 6.91 -11.56 5.89
CA ASP A 128 8.08 -11.79 5.04
C ASP A 128 9.19 -10.76 5.33
N TYR A 129 8.82 -9.48 5.36
CA TYR A 129 9.74 -8.40 5.70
C TYR A 129 10.31 -8.53 7.13
N TYR A 130 9.49 -8.86 8.15
CA TYR A 130 9.97 -9.01 9.53
C TYR A 130 10.97 -10.14 9.67
N LEU A 131 10.75 -11.26 8.98
CA LEU A 131 11.66 -12.38 8.98
C LEU A 131 13.00 -12.01 8.31
N ILE A 132 12.97 -11.49 7.09
CA ILE A 132 14.18 -11.13 6.33
C ILE A 132 14.99 -10.04 7.02
N SER A 133 14.31 -9.04 7.61
CA SER A 133 14.98 -7.94 8.32
C SER A 133 15.52 -8.35 9.68
N THR A 134 14.95 -9.37 10.32
CA THR A 134 15.43 -9.87 11.62
C THR A 134 16.56 -10.89 11.44
N TRP A 135 16.45 -11.77 10.43
CA TRP A 135 17.37 -12.88 10.19
C TRP A 135 17.95 -12.83 8.77
N PRO A 136 18.74 -11.79 8.42
CA PRO A 136 19.32 -11.67 7.08
C PRO A 136 20.24 -12.85 6.79
N GLY A 137 19.97 -13.58 5.71
CA GLY A 137 20.73 -14.77 5.30
C GLY A 137 20.18 -16.11 5.81
N GLU A 138 19.32 -16.10 6.82
CA GLU A 138 18.63 -17.30 7.32
C GLU A 138 17.18 -17.37 6.84
N ALA A 139 16.42 -16.28 7.02
CA ALA A 139 15.08 -16.16 6.50
C ALA A 139 15.10 -16.01 4.97
N ARG A 140 14.23 -16.76 4.28
CA ARG A 140 14.11 -16.74 2.82
C ARG A 140 12.89 -15.93 2.41
N ASP A 141 13.07 -15.06 1.41
CA ASP A 141 11.98 -14.35 0.72
C ASP A 141 10.95 -15.34 0.19
N ASP A 142 9.68 -15.10 0.49
CA ASP A 142 8.55 -15.84 -0.08
C ASP A 142 7.90 -15.02 -1.21
N PRO A 143 8.10 -15.37 -2.49
CA PRO A 143 7.49 -14.66 -3.60
C PRO A 143 5.96 -14.59 -3.56
N ARG A 144 5.28 -15.47 -2.82
CA ARG A 144 3.82 -15.43 -2.63
C ARG A 144 3.37 -14.22 -1.80
N SER A 145 4.26 -13.66 -0.99
CA SER A 145 4.02 -12.46 -0.17
C SER A 145 3.94 -11.18 -0.99
N ARG A 146 4.43 -11.20 -2.23
CA ARG A 146 4.28 -10.09 -3.18
C ARG A 146 2.83 -9.93 -3.64
N LEU A 147 2.39 -8.68 -3.80
CA LEU A 147 1.07 -8.40 -4.38
C LEU A 147 1.00 -8.92 -5.82
N ILE A 148 -0.22 -9.20 -6.31
CA ILE A 148 -0.39 -9.80 -7.64
C ILE A 148 0.28 -9.00 -8.77
N ASN A 149 0.24 -7.67 -8.70
CA ASN A 149 0.88 -6.81 -9.71
C ASN A 149 2.41 -6.92 -9.70
N GLU A 150 3.00 -7.23 -8.53
CA GLU A 150 4.44 -7.46 -8.42
C GLU A 150 4.81 -8.86 -8.91
N ARG A 151 4.01 -9.88 -8.59
CA ARG A 151 4.24 -11.26 -9.05
C ARG A 151 4.06 -11.44 -10.55
N ALA A 152 3.03 -10.82 -11.12
CA ALA A 152 2.74 -10.88 -12.55
C ALA A 152 3.57 -9.88 -13.37
N HIS A 153 4.34 -9.02 -12.69
CA HIS A 153 5.07 -7.90 -13.28
C HIS A 153 4.21 -6.93 -14.11
N ALA A 154 2.88 -7.01 -14.00
CA ALA A 154 1.92 -6.29 -14.80
C ALA A 154 0.89 -5.61 -13.90
N HIS A 155 0.27 -4.54 -14.38
CA HIS A 155 -0.85 -3.91 -13.70
C HIS A 155 -2.16 -4.50 -14.19
N ILE A 156 -2.82 -5.31 -13.36
CA ILE A 156 -4.12 -5.90 -13.69
C ILE A 156 -5.17 -4.79 -13.72
N GLN A 157 -5.88 -4.69 -14.84
CA GLN A 157 -6.94 -3.72 -15.09
C GLN A 157 -8.32 -4.39 -14.98
N LYS A 158 -9.38 -3.61 -15.22
CA LYS A 158 -10.75 -4.15 -15.34
C LYS A 158 -10.84 -4.98 -16.62
N GLN A 159 -11.79 -5.93 -16.67
CA GLN A 159 -12.05 -6.79 -17.84
C GLN A 159 -10.90 -7.76 -18.20
N ALA A 160 -10.15 -8.23 -17.20
CA ALA A 160 -9.09 -9.24 -17.35
C ALA A 160 -7.91 -8.85 -18.26
N THR A 161 -7.79 -7.56 -18.62
CA THR A 161 -6.61 -7.03 -19.30
C THR A 161 -5.55 -6.58 -18.31
N CYS A 162 -4.33 -6.48 -18.79
CA CYS A 162 -3.17 -6.06 -18.02
C CYS A 162 -2.42 -4.96 -18.78
N SER A 163 -1.70 -4.13 -18.03
CA SER A 163 -0.70 -3.24 -18.59
C SER A 163 0.72 -3.67 -18.24
N VAL A 164 1.62 -3.55 -19.21
CA VAL A 164 3.00 -3.99 -19.13
C VAL A 164 3.91 -2.80 -19.36
N VAL A 165 4.81 -2.55 -18.42
CA VAL A 165 5.79 -1.44 -18.50
C VAL A 165 7.18 -2.05 -18.47
N PRO A 166 7.89 -2.14 -19.61
CA PRO A 166 9.30 -2.49 -19.64
C PRO A 166 10.14 -1.46 -18.87
N ARG A 167 11.24 -1.90 -18.26
CA ARG A 167 12.13 -1.00 -17.53
C ARG A 167 12.91 -0.10 -18.49
N MET A 168 12.83 1.20 -18.24
CA MET A 168 13.64 2.25 -18.89
C MET A 168 14.25 3.12 -17.79
N TRP A 169 15.57 3.10 -17.63
CA TRP A 169 16.27 3.81 -16.55
C TRP A 169 16.46 5.29 -16.95
N GLY A 170 15.90 6.23 -16.17
CA GLY A 170 15.92 7.65 -16.57
C GLY A 170 15.16 7.94 -17.87
N GLY A 171 14.35 6.99 -18.35
CA GLY A 171 13.74 7.06 -19.67
C GLY A 171 14.67 6.83 -20.85
N LEU A 172 15.89 6.35 -20.61
CA LEU A 172 16.81 5.93 -21.66
C LEU A 172 16.32 4.64 -22.31
N THR A 173 16.46 4.58 -23.64
CA THR A 173 16.18 3.41 -24.45
C THR A 173 17.01 3.44 -25.73
N SER A 174 17.30 2.27 -26.28
CA SER A 174 17.97 2.08 -27.56
C SER A 174 16.97 1.84 -28.70
N ALA A 175 17.41 2.03 -29.95
CA ALA A 175 16.61 1.66 -31.12
C ALA A 175 16.23 0.17 -31.13
N ALA A 176 17.09 -0.71 -30.60
CA ALA A 176 16.82 -2.14 -30.50
C ALA A 176 15.72 -2.45 -29.47
N GLU A 177 15.71 -1.78 -28.32
CA GLU A 177 14.63 -1.90 -27.33
C GLU A 177 13.32 -1.32 -27.86
N GLN A 178 13.36 -0.17 -28.55
CA GLN A 178 12.15 0.39 -29.18
C GLN A 178 11.56 -0.56 -30.22
N ARG A 179 12.39 -1.20 -31.05
CA ARG A 179 11.95 -2.23 -32.00
C ARG A 179 11.32 -3.41 -31.27
N ARG A 180 11.96 -3.96 -30.24
CA ARG A 180 11.37 -5.04 -29.42
C ARG A 180 10.01 -4.67 -28.85
N ILE A 181 9.86 -3.47 -28.30
CA ILE A 181 8.58 -2.98 -27.77
C ILE A 181 7.53 -2.89 -28.88
N ALA A 182 7.90 -2.38 -30.07
CA ALA A 182 7.00 -2.30 -31.21
C ALA A 182 6.60 -3.69 -31.74
N ASP A 183 7.55 -4.59 -31.90
CA ASP A 183 7.33 -5.96 -32.38
C ASP A 183 6.40 -6.73 -31.42
N VAL A 184 6.59 -6.58 -30.10
CA VAL A 184 5.70 -7.14 -29.08
C VAL A 184 4.31 -6.51 -29.17
N ALA A 185 4.23 -5.19 -29.31
CA ALA A 185 2.94 -4.52 -29.41
C ALA A 185 2.15 -4.99 -30.64
N GLU A 186 2.81 -5.21 -31.78
CA GLU A 186 2.19 -5.73 -32.98
C GLU A 186 1.80 -7.21 -32.83
N LYS A 187 2.72 -8.08 -32.39
CA LYS A 187 2.50 -9.52 -32.23
C LYS A 187 1.33 -9.84 -31.30
N TYR A 188 1.21 -9.12 -30.19
CA TYR A 188 0.16 -9.32 -29.20
C TYR A 188 -1.04 -8.38 -29.41
N GLN A 189 -1.09 -7.66 -30.53
CA GLN A 189 -2.16 -6.72 -30.89
C GLN A 189 -2.51 -5.76 -29.75
N VAL A 190 -1.48 -5.19 -29.10
CA VAL A 190 -1.64 -4.28 -27.96
C VAL A 190 -2.41 -3.04 -28.42
N PRO A 191 -3.63 -2.80 -27.89
CA PRO A 191 -4.51 -1.77 -28.43
C PRO A 191 -4.05 -0.35 -28.10
N THR A 192 -3.21 -0.16 -27.08
CA THR A 192 -2.76 1.18 -26.67
C THR A 192 -1.34 1.16 -26.14
N ILE A 193 -0.48 1.96 -26.77
CA ILE A 193 0.90 2.20 -26.35
C ILE A 193 0.98 3.64 -25.86
N LYS A 194 1.39 3.86 -24.62
CA LYS A 194 1.37 5.19 -23.99
C LYS A 194 2.70 5.56 -23.38
N LEU A 195 3.19 6.75 -23.73
CA LEU A 195 4.25 7.42 -22.98
C LEU A 195 3.69 7.91 -21.65
N THR A 196 4.30 7.44 -20.57
CA THR A 196 3.90 7.84 -19.21
C THR A 196 4.64 9.10 -18.80
N GLY A 197 4.05 9.88 -17.89
CA GLY A 197 4.76 10.99 -17.25
C GLY A 197 6.02 10.54 -16.48
N GLY A 198 6.23 9.24 -16.34
CA GLY A 198 7.43 8.60 -15.79
C GLY A 198 8.61 8.46 -16.75
N GLN A 199 8.55 8.98 -17.98
CA GLN A 199 9.54 8.70 -19.04
C GLN A 199 9.66 7.19 -19.31
N ARG A 200 8.51 6.51 -19.47
CA ARG A 200 8.45 5.07 -19.78
C ARG A 200 7.36 4.81 -20.80
N ILE A 201 7.43 3.68 -21.49
CA ILE A 201 6.36 3.18 -22.37
C ILE A 201 5.51 2.16 -21.60
N ASP A 202 4.19 2.31 -21.67
CA ASP A 202 3.20 1.41 -21.06
C ASP A 202 2.34 0.80 -22.17
N LEU A 203 2.29 -0.54 -22.19
CA LEU A 203 1.54 -1.36 -23.14
C LEU A 203 0.24 -1.77 -22.47
N PHE A 204 -0.87 -1.15 -22.86
CA PHE A 204 -2.18 -1.37 -22.27
C PHE A 204 -3.01 -2.36 -23.07
N GLY A 205 -3.72 -3.24 -22.37
CA GLY A 205 -4.74 -4.11 -22.96
C GLY A 205 -4.27 -5.53 -23.28
N SER A 206 -3.07 -5.93 -22.86
CA SER A 206 -2.59 -7.30 -23.01
C SER A 206 -3.46 -8.27 -22.21
N ARG A 207 -3.75 -9.46 -22.75
CA ARG A 207 -4.49 -10.50 -22.02
C ARG A 207 -3.62 -11.13 -20.94
N LYS A 208 -4.23 -11.51 -19.82
CA LYS A 208 -3.50 -12.10 -18.68
C LYS A 208 -2.78 -13.40 -19.07
N GLU A 209 -3.40 -14.22 -19.90
CA GLU A 209 -2.84 -15.49 -20.38
C GLU A 209 -1.57 -15.32 -21.23
N GLU A 210 -1.42 -14.16 -21.88
CA GLU A 210 -0.30 -13.87 -22.79
C GLU A 210 0.91 -13.25 -22.09
N LEU A 211 0.77 -12.85 -20.82
CA LEU A 211 1.79 -12.10 -20.08
C LEU A 211 3.16 -12.79 -20.09
N ILE A 212 3.19 -14.12 -19.99
CA ILE A 212 4.44 -14.88 -20.02
C ILE A 212 5.15 -14.69 -21.36
N GLY A 213 4.41 -14.81 -22.48
CA GLY A 213 4.94 -14.61 -23.82
C GLY A 213 5.38 -13.15 -24.06
N VAL A 214 4.55 -12.19 -23.65
CA VAL A 214 4.87 -10.76 -23.72
C VAL A 214 6.21 -10.45 -23.04
N TRP A 215 6.43 -10.97 -21.82
CA TRP A 215 7.69 -10.77 -21.10
C TRP A 215 8.88 -11.49 -21.74
N GLN A 216 8.66 -12.71 -22.26
CA GLN A 216 9.69 -13.46 -22.98
C GLN A 216 10.16 -12.71 -24.23
N ASP A 217 9.24 -12.23 -25.05
CA ASP A 217 9.55 -11.53 -26.29
C ASP A 217 10.11 -10.13 -26.05
N LEU A 218 9.64 -9.41 -25.02
CA LEU A 218 10.26 -8.16 -24.61
C LEU A 218 11.74 -8.39 -24.27
N GLY A 219 12.05 -9.45 -23.52
CA GLY A 219 13.42 -9.71 -23.05
C GLY A 219 13.99 -8.52 -22.27
N MET A 220 13.11 -7.76 -21.60
CA MET A 220 13.42 -6.56 -20.82
C MET A 220 12.95 -6.76 -19.38
N PRO A 221 13.69 -6.26 -18.38
CA PRO A 221 13.23 -6.30 -16.99
C PRO A 221 11.90 -5.56 -16.80
N SER A 222 11.12 -5.97 -15.80
CA SER A 222 9.90 -5.26 -15.45
C SER A 222 10.20 -3.86 -14.93
N GLY A 223 9.49 -2.88 -15.46
CA GLY A 223 9.47 -1.50 -15.01
C GLY A 223 8.60 -1.26 -13.78
N HIS A 224 7.91 -2.29 -13.28
CA HIS A 224 6.92 -2.23 -12.20
C HIS A 224 5.86 -1.15 -12.46
N ALA A 225 4.90 -1.45 -13.34
CA ALA A 225 3.76 -0.57 -13.63
C ALA A 225 3.05 -0.15 -12.32
N TYR A 226 2.82 -1.13 -11.44
CA TYR A 226 2.18 -0.96 -10.15
C TYR A 226 2.74 -1.93 -9.11
N GLY A 227 2.83 -1.48 -7.85
CA GLY A 227 3.34 -2.28 -6.72
C GLY A 227 3.94 -1.39 -5.63
N LYS A 228 4.48 -2.01 -4.58
CA LYS A 228 5.36 -1.40 -3.56
C LYS A 228 6.88 -1.45 -3.84
N PRO A 229 7.40 -1.36 -5.08
CA PRO A 229 8.84 -1.17 -5.35
C PRO A 229 9.17 0.24 -5.90
N ILE A 230 10.46 0.48 -6.17
CA ILE A 230 10.90 1.64 -6.96
C ILE A 230 10.44 1.47 -8.42
N ARG A 231 9.47 2.31 -8.83
CA ARG A 231 8.81 2.21 -10.15
C ARG A 231 9.46 3.07 -11.23
N THR A 232 9.79 4.31 -10.90
CA THR A 232 10.29 5.28 -11.88
C THR A 232 11.37 6.13 -11.23
N VAL A 233 12.51 6.22 -11.91
CA VAL A 233 13.53 7.24 -11.67
C VAL A 233 13.56 8.11 -12.92
N LYS A 234 13.25 9.39 -12.76
CA LYS A 234 13.26 10.37 -13.86
C LYS A 234 14.58 11.10 -13.87
N THR A 235 15.09 11.40 -15.05
CA THR A 235 16.26 12.25 -15.25
C THR A 235 15.89 13.41 -16.17
N CYS A 236 16.72 14.46 -16.19
CA CYS A 236 16.56 15.53 -17.18
C CYS A 236 16.65 14.93 -18.60
N VAL A 237 15.86 15.44 -19.54
CA VAL A 237 15.84 14.93 -20.93
C VAL A 237 17.19 15.15 -21.64
N GLY A 238 17.95 16.17 -21.24
CA GLY A 238 19.27 16.47 -21.79
C GLY A 238 20.45 15.97 -20.96
N ALA A 239 20.23 15.04 -20.01
CA ALA A 239 21.28 14.44 -19.19
C ALA A 239 21.89 13.18 -19.82
#